data_AF-A0A3B8JWW1-F1
#
_entry.id   AF-A0A3B8JWW1-F1
#
_cell.length_a   1.000
_cell.length_b   1.000
_cell.length_c   1.000
_cell.angle_alpha   90.00
_cell.angle_beta   90.00
_cell.angle_gamma   90.00
#
_symmetry.space_group_name_H-M   'P 1'
#
loop_
_entity.id
_entity.type
_entity.pdbx_description
1 polymer ?
#
loop_
_entity_poly.entity_id
_entity_poly.type
_entity_poly.pdbx_seq_one_letter_code
_entity_poly.pdbx_strand_id
1 'polypeptide(L)'
;MLGRGAGIARIFDPEGTDLCEHLPENEEGIIYADIDLNNILRTKAMLDPVGHYSRPDIFCLHINKSQNPFTKVTNESEGDTWVDAVNSAFENEIGEKE
;
A
#
# COMPACT_ATOMS: atom_id res chain seq x y z
N MET A 1 -33.74 -14.94 -13.44
CA MET A 1 -33.49 -13.88 -12.45
C MET A 1 -32.08 -14.07 -11.92
N LEU A 2 -31.23 -13.04 -11.94
CA LEU A 2 -29.98 -13.08 -11.18
C LEU A 2 -30.33 -13.07 -9.69
N GLY A 3 -29.63 -13.88 -8.89
CA GLY A 3 -29.86 -13.96 -7.44
C GLY A 3 -29.58 -12.63 -6.73
N ARG A 4 -29.98 -12.54 -5.45
CA ARG A 4 -29.49 -11.46 -4.57
C ARG A 4 -27.95 -11.55 -4.52
N GLY A 5 -27.26 -10.42 -4.34
CA GLY A 5 -25.79 -10.36 -4.28
C GLY A 5 -25.21 -11.23 -3.15
N ALA A 6 -23.89 -11.42 -3.14
CA ALA A 6 -23.17 -12.25 -2.14
C ALA A 6 -22.02 -11.44 -1.49
N GLY A 7 -22.37 -10.39 -0.75
CA GLY A 7 -21.39 -9.54 -0.05
C GLY A 7 -20.95 -10.16 1.26
N ILE A 8 -19.68 -9.95 1.65
CA ILE A 8 -19.10 -10.46 2.92
C ILE A 8 -18.27 -9.35 3.56
N ALA A 9 -18.94 -8.33 4.10
CA ALA A 9 -18.27 -7.27 4.85
C ALA A 9 -17.78 -7.80 6.22
N ARG A 10 -16.55 -7.43 6.63
CA ARG A 10 -15.86 -7.90 7.84
C ARG A 10 -14.91 -6.84 8.36
N ILE A 11 -14.62 -6.86 9.66
CA ILE A 11 -13.64 -5.98 10.32
C ILE A 11 -12.67 -6.86 11.10
N PHE A 12 -11.37 -6.70 10.86
CA PHE A 12 -10.31 -7.45 11.54
C PHE A 12 -9.42 -6.53 12.34
N ASP A 13 -8.92 -7.02 13.48
CA ASP A 13 -7.89 -6.35 14.25
C ASP A 13 -6.50 -6.49 13.57
N PRO A 14 -5.46 -5.78 14.06
CA PRO A 14 -4.10 -5.90 13.53
C PRO A 14 -3.47 -7.29 13.67
N GLU A 15 -3.96 -8.14 14.58
CA GLU A 15 -3.52 -9.54 14.76
C GLU A 15 -4.25 -10.50 13.81
N GLY A 16 -5.28 -10.03 13.09
CA GLY A 16 -6.11 -10.81 12.17
C GLY A 16 -7.35 -11.42 12.80
N THR A 17 -7.71 -11.03 14.03
CA THR A 17 -8.92 -11.50 14.72
C THR A 17 -10.15 -10.77 14.19
N ASP A 18 -11.25 -11.50 14.01
CA ASP A 18 -12.54 -10.92 13.61
C ASP A 18 -13.18 -10.13 14.76
N LEU A 19 -13.62 -8.90 14.49
CA LEU A 19 -14.16 -7.98 15.47
C LEU A 19 -15.69 -7.82 15.39
N CYS A 20 -16.33 -8.38 14.37
CA CYS A 20 -17.77 -8.24 14.17
C CYS A 20 -18.43 -9.57 13.83
N GLU A 21 -19.70 -9.72 14.23
CA GLU A 21 -20.51 -10.81 13.72
C GLU A 21 -20.78 -10.61 12.22
N HIS A 22 -20.71 -11.70 11.47
CA HIS A 22 -20.85 -11.69 10.02
C HIS A 22 -22.33 -11.56 9.62
N LEU A 23 -22.63 -10.55 8.78
CA LEU A 23 -23.92 -10.46 8.10
C LEU A 23 -24.07 -11.58 7.06
N PRO A 24 -25.19 -12.32 7.05
CA PRO A 24 -25.47 -13.31 6.01
C PRO A 24 -25.35 -12.72 4.60
N GLU A 25 -24.87 -13.52 3.65
CA GLU A 25 -24.58 -13.09 2.26
C GLU A 25 -25.77 -12.48 1.52
N ASN A 26 -26.99 -12.79 1.96
CA ASN A 26 -28.27 -12.38 1.37
C ASN A 26 -28.96 -11.24 2.13
N GLU A 27 -28.30 -10.67 3.14
CA GLU A 27 -28.82 -9.60 3.99
C GLU A 27 -28.09 -8.27 3.78
N GLU A 28 -28.82 -7.17 3.93
CA GLU A 28 -28.28 -5.81 3.89
C GLU A 28 -28.17 -5.28 5.33
N GLY A 29 -27.03 -4.68 5.67
CA GLY A 29 -26.82 -4.17 7.01
C GLY A 29 -25.54 -3.38 7.17
N ILE A 30 -25.38 -2.80 8.35
CA ILE A 30 -24.17 -2.10 8.78
C ILE A 30 -23.59 -2.87 9.96
N ILE A 31 -22.32 -3.21 9.87
CA ILE A 31 -21.53 -3.82 10.96
C ILE A 31 -20.69 -2.75 11.64
N TYR A 32 -20.64 -2.82 12.96
CA TYR A 32 -19.89 -1.93 13.82
C TYR A 32 -18.90 -2.75 14.65
N ALA A 33 -17.74 -2.16 14.96
CA ALA A 33 -16.76 -2.73 15.86
C ALA A 33 -16.03 -1.60 16.61
N ASP A 34 -15.68 -1.87 17.86
CA ASP A 34 -14.80 -1.00 18.64
C ASP A 34 -13.33 -1.35 18.35
N ILE A 35 -12.50 -0.32 18.16
CA ILE A 35 -11.09 -0.50 17.80
C ILE A 35 -10.22 0.16 18.86
N ASP A 36 -9.36 -0.65 19.49
CA ASP A 36 -8.25 -0.14 20.32
C ASP A 36 -7.01 0.11 19.47
N LEU A 37 -6.66 1.38 19.30
CA LEU A 37 -5.50 1.80 18.51
C LEU A 37 -4.16 1.40 19.17
N ASN A 38 -4.14 1.12 20.47
CA ASN A 38 -2.91 0.68 21.14
C ASN A 38 -2.42 -0.68 20.63
N ASN A 39 -3.33 -1.51 20.09
CA ASN A 39 -2.97 -2.79 19.48
C ASN A 39 -2.01 -2.64 18.30
N ILE A 40 -2.02 -1.50 17.59
CA ILE A 40 -1.10 -1.22 16.49
C ILE A 40 0.35 -1.27 16.97
N LEU A 41 0.65 -0.67 18.14
CA LEU A 41 2.01 -0.64 18.69
C LEU A 41 2.50 -2.04 19.03
N ARG A 42 1.64 -2.84 19.68
CA ARG A 42 1.95 -4.23 20.04
C ARG A 42 2.22 -5.09 18.80
N THR A 43 1.32 -5.05 17.82
CA THR A 43 1.47 -5.86 16.60
C THR A 43 2.68 -5.43 15.78
N LYS A 44 2.95 -4.13 15.64
CA LYS A 44 4.16 -3.63 14.96
C LYS A 44 5.45 -4.04 15.67
N ALA A 45 5.46 -4.08 17.01
CA ALA A 45 6.63 -4.57 17.74
C ALA A 45 6.97 -6.03 17.38
N MET A 46 5.98 -6.84 16.98
CA MET A 46 6.18 -8.22 16.56
C MET A 46 6.40 -8.38 15.04
N LEU A 47 5.76 -7.54 14.22
CA LEU A 47 5.72 -7.60 12.76
C LEU A 47 5.73 -6.18 12.16
N ASP A 48 6.91 -5.68 11.78
CA ASP A 48 7.09 -4.37 11.15
C ASP A 48 7.82 -4.45 9.80
N PRO A 49 7.08 -4.56 8.68
CA PRO A 49 7.64 -4.74 7.34
C PRO A 49 8.50 -3.57 6.82
N VAL A 50 8.27 -2.35 7.31
CA VAL A 50 8.98 -1.14 6.88
C VAL A 50 10.03 -0.67 7.89
N GLY A 51 10.06 -1.28 9.07
CA GLY A 51 11.08 -1.04 10.09
C GLY A 51 11.99 -2.25 10.24
N HIS A 52 11.93 -2.93 11.39
CA HIS A 52 12.98 -3.89 11.75
C HIS A 52 13.04 -5.17 10.90
N TYR A 53 11.95 -5.57 10.23
CA TYR A 53 12.01 -6.67 9.25
C TYR A 53 12.52 -6.21 7.88
N SER A 54 12.60 -4.90 7.63
CA SER A 54 13.05 -4.40 6.33
C SER A 54 14.55 -4.65 6.13
N ARG A 55 14.90 -5.01 4.90
CA ARG A 55 16.29 -5.13 4.43
C ARG A 55 16.53 -4.15 3.28
N PRO A 56 16.62 -2.84 3.58
CA PRO A 56 16.80 -1.81 2.55
C PRO A 56 18.11 -1.96 1.79
N ASP A 57 19.09 -2.67 2.35
CA ASP A 57 20.33 -3.07 1.69
C ASP A 57 20.16 -4.17 0.63
N ILE A 58 19.04 -4.91 0.64
CA ILE A 58 18.72 -5.94 -0.35
C ILE A 58 17.65 -5.44 -1.33
N PHE A 59 16.57 -4.85 -0.81
CA PHE A 59 15.41 -4.46 -1.61
C PHE A 59 14.94 -3.05 -1.25
N CYS A 60 14.79 -2.22 -2.28
CA CYS A 60 14.20 -0.89 -2.16
C CYS A 60 13.12 -0.70 -3.24
N LEU A 61 11.94 -0.23 -2.85
CA LEU A 61 10.83 0.09 -3.75
C LEU A 61 10.81 1.58 -4.07
N HIS A 62 11.06 1.92 -5.33
CA HIS A 62 10.94 3.30 -5.84
C HIS A 62 9.56 3.50 -6.48
N ILE A 63 8.84 4.54 -6.04
CA ILE A 63 7.50 4.85 -6.53
C ILE A 63 7.53 6.18 -7.28
N ASN A 64 7.23 6.14 -8.58
CA ASN A 64 6.95 7.36 -9.33
C ASN A 64 5.53 7.84 -9.01
N LYS A 65 5.41 8.94 -8.25
CA LYS A 65 4.12 9.55 -7.90
C LYS A 65 3.60 10.54 -8.94
N SER A 66 4.32 10.74 -10.04
CA SER A 66 3.90 11.63 -11.12
C SER A 66 2.63 11.10 -11.79
N GLN A 67 1.78 12.00 -12.26
CA GLN A 67 0.64 11.61 -13.08
C GLN A 67 1.13 10.88 -14.34
N ASN A 68 0.53 9.74 -14.65
CA ASN A 68 0.78 9.02 -15.89
C ASN A 68 -0.33 9.34 -16.91
N PRO A 69 -0.13 10.30 -17.83
CA PRO A 69 -1.17 10.71 -18.76
C PRO A 69 -1.46 9.59 -19.77
N PHE A 70 -2.75 9.39 -20.08
CA PHE A 70 -3.21 8.37 -21.03
C PHE A 70 -2.71 8.61 -22.47
N THR A 71 -2.38 9.87 -22.81
CA THR A 71 -1.84 10.25 -24.11
C THR A 71 -0.62 11.15 -23.92
N LYS A 72 0.53 10.78 -24.50
CA LYS A 72 1.73 11.63 -24.60
C LYS A 72 1.91 12.06 -26.05
N VAL A 73 2.00 13.36 -26.31
CA VAL A 73 2.34 13.89 -27.63
C VAL A 73 3.86 13.88 -27.74
N THR A 74 4.43 12.84 -28.34
CA THR A 74 5.87 12.70 -28.54
C THR A 74 6.27 13.33 -29.87
N ASN A 75 6.62 14.61 -29.85
CA ASN A 75 7.55 15.17 -30.82
C ASN A 75 8.72 15.80 -30.05
N GLU A 76 9.83 15.06 -30.10
CA GLU A 76 11.24 15.38 -29.78
C GLU A 76 11.63 15.71 -28.32
N SER A 77 12.35 14.76 -27.70
CA SER A 77 13.77 14.96 -27.34
C SER A 77 14.48 13.62 -27.08
N GLU A 78 15.72 13.51 -27.55
CA GLU A 78 16.67 12.45 -27.21
C GLU A 78 17.06 12.56 -25.73
N GLY A 79 16.88 11.49 -24.95
CA GLY A 79 17.42 11.38 -23.58
C GLY A 79 16.46 10.85 -22.51
N ASP A 80 15.16 10.70 -22.80
CA ASP A 80 14.16 10.35 -21.78
C ASP A 80 13.90 8.84 -21.69
N THR A 81 14.91 8.01 -21.40
CA THR A 81 14.57 6.67 -20.89
C THR A 81 14.28 6.74 -19.40
N TRP A 82 13.21 6.06 -18.97
CA TRP A 82 12.83 5.97 -17.56
C TRP A 82 13.98 5.42 -16.68
N VAL A 83 14.89 4.64 -17.27
CA VAL A 83 16.07 4.10 -16.62
C VAL A 83 17.08 5.20 -16.25
N ASP A 84 17.31 6.17 -17.12
CA ASP A 84 18.25 7.27 -16.88
C ASP A 84 17.75 8.23 -15.79
N ALA A 85 16.43 8.44 -15.74
CA ALA A 85 15.77 9.23 -14.69
C ALA A 85 15.85 8.54 -13.31
N VAL A 86 15.71 7.21 -13.27
CA VAL A 86 15.85 6.42 -12.03
C VAL A 86 17.30 6.45 -11.54
N ASN A 87 18.28 6.22 -12.42
CA ASN A 87 19.70 6.23 -12.03
C ASN A 87 20.15 7.60 -11.50
N SER A 88 19.72 8.70 -12.14
CA SER A 88 20.03 10.06 -11.68
C SER A 88 19.44 10.40 -10.31
N ALA A 89 18.28 9.85 -9.95
CA ALA A 89 17.66 10.06 -8.64
C ALA A 89 18.46 9.38 -7.52
N PHE A 90 19.07 8.22 -7.81
CA PHE A 90 19.96 7.53 -6.86
C PHE A 90 21.26 8.29 -6.61
N GLU A 91 21.86 8.89 -7.64
CA GLU A 91 23.16 9.57 -7.50
C GLU A 91 23.07 10.86 -6.67
N ASN A 92 21.96 11.59 -6.79
CA ASN A 92 21.76 12.86 -6.07
C ASN A 92 21.56 12.71 -4.55
N GLU A 93 21.09 11.56 -4.05
CA GLU A 93 20.91 11.33 -2.61
C GLU A 93 22.21 10.95 -1.87
N ILE A 94 23.26 10.54 -2.60
CA ILE A 94 24.55 10.12 -2.02
C ILE A 94 25.52 11.32 -1.91
N GLY A 95 25.26 12.42 -2.64
CA GLY A 95 26.15 13.58 -2.74
C GLY A 95 25.99 14.69 -1.69
N GLU A 96 25.00 14.63 -0.79
CA GLU A 96 24.75 15.70 0.22
C GLU A 96 25.28 15.36 1.64
N LYS A 97 26.29 14.51 1.77
CA LYS A 97 27.01 14.31 3.03
C LYS A 97 28.50 14.64 2.90
N GLU A 98 28.80 15.93 2.78
CA GLU A 98 30.03 16.54 3.31
C GLU A 98 29.69 17.66 4.29
#